data_AF-A0A3D0JF15-F1
#
_entry.id   AF-A0A3D0JF15-F1
#
_cell.length_a   1.000
_cell.length_b   1.000
_cell.length_c   1.000
_cell.angle_alpha   90.00
_cell.angle_beta   90.00
_cell.angle_gamma   90.00
#
_symmetry.space_group_name_H-M   'P 1'
#
loop_
_entity.id
_entity.type
_entity.pdbx_description
1 polymer ?
#
loop_
_entity_poly.entity_id
_entity_poly.type
_entity_poly.pdbx_seq_one_letter_code
_entity_poly.pdbx_strand_id
1 'polypeptide(L)' 'RRKRAKEALTKVGLGDQVHKRPNQMSGGQMQRVAIARALVNNPDILLADEPTGALDSDTSVQIME' A
#
# COMPACT_ATOMS: atom_id res chain seq x y z
N ARG A 1 -6.45 6.52 14.94
CA ARG A 1 -6.53 5.40 13.96
C ARG A 1 -6.70 5.89 12.52
N ARG A 2 -7.73 6.66 12.19
CA ARG A 2 -7.99 7.14 10.80
C ARG A 2 -6.85 7.99 10.19
N LYS A 3 -6.19 8.84 10.99
CA LYS A 3 -5.03 9.65 10.56
C LYS A 3 -3.86 8.79 10.06
N ARG A 4 -3.42 7.80 10.86
CA ARG A 4 -2.35 6.86 10.50
C ARG A 4 -2.67 6.04 9.25
N ALA A 5 -3.92 5.59 9.10
CA ALA A 5 -4.34 4.87 7.90
C ALA A 5 -4.26 5.77 6.64
N LYS A 6 -4.66 7.03 6.77
CA LYS A 6 -4.55 8.01 5.68
C LYS A 6 -3.08 8.27 5.32
N GLU A 7 -2.21 8.46 6.31
CA GLU A 7 -0.76 8.64 6.10
C GLU A 7 -0.13 7.43 5.40
N ALA A 8 -0.45 6.21 5.85
CA ALA A 8 0.05 4.98 5.22
C ALA A 8 -0.43 4.83 3.77
N LEU A 9 -1.70 5.16 3.48
CA LEU A 9 -2.23 5.15 2.12
C LEU A 9 -1.58 6.22 1.24
N THR A 10 -1.30 7.40 1.77
CA THR A 10 -0.57 8.45 1.04
C THR A 10 0.84 7.99 0.66
N LYS A 11 1.55 7.31 1.56
CA LYS A 11 2.91 6.77 1.27
C LYS A 11 2.92 5.81 0.07
N VAL A 12 1.87 5.00 -0.10
CA VAL A 12 1.75 4.07 -1.23
C VAL A 12 1.00 4.65 -2.45
N GLY A 13 0.82 5.98 -2.50
CA GLY A 13 0.17 6.65 -3.64
C GLY A 13 -1.36 6.48 -3.72
N LEU A 14 -2.02 6.09 -2.62
CA LEU A 14 -3.47 5.86 -2.54
C LEU A 14 -4.22 6.87 -1.64
N GLY A 15 -3.63 8.04 -1.39
CA GLY A 15 -4.20 9.06 -0.50
C GLY A 15 -5.64 9.47 -0.85
N ASP A 16 -5.95 9.57 -2.15
CA ASP A 16 -7.28 9.96 -2.66
C ASP A 16 -8.27 8.79 -2.73
N GLN A 17 -7.78 7.56 -2.54
CA GLN A 17 -8.57 6.33 -2.68
C GLN A 17 -9.13 5.83 -1.33
N VAL A 18 -8.99 6.62 -0.26
CA VAL A 18 -9.45 6.31 1.12
C VAL A 18 -10.92 5.90 1.20
N HIS A 19 -11.75 6.36 0.27
CA HIS A 19 -13.19 6.09 0.27
C HIS A 19 -13.59 4.86 -0.54
N LYS A 20 -12.68 4.28 -1.33
CA LYS A 20 -12.96 3.10 -2.14
C LYS A 20 -13.04 1.85 -1.28
N ARG A 21 -13.98 0.97 -1.62
CA ARG A 21 -14.06 -0.39 -1.06
C ARG A 21 -13.14 -1.34 -1.84
N PRO A 22 -12.72 -2.48 -1.25
CA PRO A 22 -11.81 -3.42 -1.92
C PRO A 22 -12.29 -3.90 -3.29
N ASN A 23 -13.60 -4.09 -3.46
CA ASN A 23 -14.21 -4.48 -4.73
C ASN A 23 -14.21 -3.39 -5.82
N GLN A 24 -13.77 -2.17 -5.50
CA GLN A 24 -13.65 -1.04 -6.41
C GLN A 24 -12.18 -0.71 -6.75
N MET A 25 -11.25 -1.54 -6.27
CA MET A 25 -9.81 -1.35 -6.44
C MET A 25 -9.27 -2.31 -7.50
N SER A 26 -8.29 -1.86 -8.29
CA SER A 26 -7.53 -2.74 -9.18
C SER A 26 -6.66 -3.71 -8.37
N GLY A 27 -6.17 -4.78 -8.99
CA GLY A 27 -5.24 -5.72 -8.35
C GLY A 27 -4.02 -5.03 -7.73
N GLY A 28 -3.37 -4.14 -8.48
CA GLY A 28 -2.24 -3.34 -7.99
C GLY A 28 -2.64 -2.40 -6.85
N GLN A 29 -3.82 -1.78 -6.87
CA GLN A 29 -4.30 -0.96 -5.76
C GLN A 29 -4.52 -1.80 -4.49
N MET A 30 -5.10 -3.00 -4.61
CA MET A 30 -5.27 -3.91 -3.48
C MET A 30 -3.92 -4.34 -2.89
N GLN A 31 -2.92 -4.61 -3.74
CA GLN A 31 -1.57 -4.93 -3.28
C GLN A 31 -0.92 -3.77 -2.52
N ARG A 32 -1.03 -2.53 -3.04
CA ARG A 32 -0.57 -1.32 -2.34
C ARG A 32 -1.26 -1.13 -0.99
N VAL A 33 -2.56 -1.41 -0.89
CA VAL A 33 -3.28 -1.39 0.41
C VAL A 33 -2.73 -2.45 1.36
N ALA A 34 -2.43 -3.66 0.88
CA ALA A 34 -1.82 -4.70 1.70
C ALA A 34 -0.45 -4.29 2.24
N ILE A 35 0.38 -3.65 1.41
CA ILE A 35 1.68 -3.10 1.83
C ILE A 35 1.50 -1.98 2.85
N ALA A 36 0.61 -1.01 2.59
CA ALA A 36 0.31 0.06 3.54
C ALA A 36 -0.16 -0.49 4.90
N ARG A 37 -0.98 -1.54 4.90
CA ARG A 37 -1.44 -2.22 6.11
C ARG A 37 -0.30 -2.91 6.85
N ALA A 38 0.67 -3.49 6.14
CA ALA A 38 1.83 -4.11 6.77
C ALA A 38 2.77 -3.06 7.39
N LEU A 39 2.95 -1.93 6.72
CA LEU A 39 3.83 -0.84 7.16
C LEU A 39 3.22 0.06 8.25
N VAL A 40 1.89 0.10 8.41
CA VAL A 40 1.21 1.06 9.32
C VAL A 40 1.65 0.91 10.79
N ASN A 41 2.11 -0.27 11.19
CA ASN A 41 2.58 -0.54 12.54
C ASN A 41 4.08 -0.31 12.72
N ASN A 42 4.77 0.21 11.68
CA ASN A 42 6.21 0.44 11.67
C ASN A 42 7.01 -0.78 12.14
N PRO A 43 6.86 -1.94 11.47
CA PRO A 43 7.58 -3.15 11.85
C PRO A 43 9.08 -3.00 11.56
N ASP A 44 9.93 -3.60 12.40
CA ASP A 44 11.38 -3.64 12.18
C ASP A 44 11.76 -4.57 11.01
N ILE A 45 10.93 -5.58 10.74
CA ILE A 45 11.11 -6.56 9.66
C ILE A 45 9.78 -6.77 8.95
N LEU A 46 9.80 -6.67 7.62
CA LEU A 46 8.67 -6.99 6.75
C LEU A 46 9.03 -8.19 5.89
N LEU A 47 8.34 -9.31 6.08
CA LEU A 47 8.41 -10.45 5.16
C LEU A 47 7.40 -10.23 4.04
N ALA A 48 7.89 -10.20 2.81
CA ALA A 48 7.07 -9.99 1.64
C ALA A 48 7.21 -11.17 0.68
N ASP A 49 6.09 -11.81 0.38
CA ASP A 49 5.98 -12.86 -0.63
C ASP A 49 5.48 -12.22 -1.93
N GLU A 50 6.35 -12.14 -2.94
CA GLU A 50 6.12 -11.46 -4.22
C GLU A 50 5.48 -10.04 -4.11
N PRO A 51 6.09 -9.08 -3.37
CA PRO A 51 5.49 -7.76 -3.12
C PRO A 51 5.24 -6.91 -4.37
N THR A 52 5.92 -7.22 -5.47
CA THR A 52 5.88 -6.46 -6.73
C THR A 52 5.16 -7.21 -7.84
N GLY A 53 4.64 -8.43 -7.59
CA GLY A 53 4.08 -9.30 -8.63
C GLY A 53 2.93 -8.69 -9.45
N ALA A 54 2.16 -7.75 -8.88
CA ALA A 54 1.11 -7.02 -9.59
C ALA A 54 1.31 -5.48 -9.54
N LEU A 55 2.55 -5.02 -9.29
CA LEU A 55 2.93 -3.61 -9.34
C LEU A 55 3.76 -3.32 -10.58
N ASP A 56 3.54 -2.14 -11.17
CA ASP A 56 4.43 -1.58 -12.17
C ASP A 56 5.80 -1.21 -11.56
N SER A 57 6.84 -1.14 -12.40
CA SER A 57 8.22 -0.87 -11.98
C SER A 57 8.35 0.46 -11.22
N ASP A 58 7.68 1.51 -11.69
CA ASP A 58 7.74 2.85 -11.09
C ASP A 58 7.13 2.87 -9.69
N THR A 59 6.00 2.20 -9.51
CA THR A 59 5.36 2.07 -8.19
C THR A 59 6.17 1.22 -7.23
N SER A 60 6.82 0.17 -7.72
CA SER A 60 7.63 -0.71 -6.89
C SER A 60 8.79 0.06 -6.25
N VAL A 61 9.41 0.97 -7.01
CA VAL A 61 10.45 1.88 -6.49
C VAL A 61 9.87 2.84 -5.46
N GLN A 62 8.72 3.46 -5.75
CA GLN A 62 8.07 4.41 -4.83
C GLN A 62 7.73 3.81 -3.45
N ILE A 63 7.49 2.50 -3.38
CA ILE A 63 7.16 1.80 -2.12
C ILE A 63 8.43 1.33 -1.38
N MET A 64 9.53 1.13 -2.11
CA MET A 64 10.81 0.68 -1.55
C MET A 64 11.69 1.84 -1.04
N GLU A 65 11.46 3.08 -1.49
CA GLU A 65 12.03 4.31 -0.92
C GLU A 65 11.24 4.84 0.28
#